data_AF-A0A7S0FMC4-F1
#
_entry.id   AF-A0A7S0FMC4-F1
#
_cell.length_a   1.000
_cell.length_b   1.000
_cell.length_c   1.000
_cell.angle_alpha   90.00
_cell.angle_beta   90.00
_cell.angle_gamma   90.00
#
_symmetry.space_group_name_H-M   'P 1'
#
loop_
_entity.id
_entity.type
_entity.pdbx_description
1 polymer ?
#
loop_
_entity_poly.entity_id
_entity_poly.type
_entity_poly.pdbx_seq_one_letter_code
_entity_poly.pdbx_strand_id
1 'polypeptide(L)'
;EYVPSLDRNIMVTSIADDGEWFDNWPGIMDVPQEERPLEMFFGDDEPFTLEEKQAWTDAYDRYGIPLKWQEGDVAVLDNMKYAHGRPGIHILPGEQRELGVVLGKHYDLHQHREDKWTESDNMLPKSVE
;
A
#
# COMPACT_ATOMS: atom_id res chain seq x y z
N GLU A 1 -2.13 -12.69 2.63
CA GLU A 1 -3.43 -13.19 2.12
C GLU A 1 -3.22 -14.05 0.89
N TYR A 2 -3.76 -15.27 0.85
CA TYR A 2 -3.67 -16.13 -0.33
C TYR A 2 -4.72 -15.72 -1.38
N VAL A 3 -4.29 -15.52 -2.62
CA VAL A 3 -5.18 -15.16 -3.74
C VAL A 3 -5.28 -16.34 -4.72
N PRO A 4 -6.41 -17.08 -4.77
CA PRO A 4 -6.53 -18.27 -5.61
C PRO A 4 -6.29 -18.02 -7.10
N SER A 5 -6.66 -16.84 -7.61
CA SER A 5 -6.47 -16.48 -9.02
C SER A 5 -5.00 -16.22 -9.40
N LEU A 6 -4.12 -16.05 -8.41
CA LEU A 6 -2.68 -15.89 -8.60
C LEU A 6 -1.89 -17.12 -8.13
N ASP A 7 -2.52 -18.05 -7.41
CA ASP A 7 -1.88 -19.18 -6.72
C ASP A 7 -0.66 -18.76 -5.87
N ARG A 8 -0.76 -17.63 -5.17
CA ARG A 8 0.28 -17.10 -4.28
C ARG A 8 -0.30 -16.26 -3.16
N ASN A 9 0.48 -16.09 -2.10
CA ASN A 9 0.24 -15.04 -1.13
C ASN A 9 0.57 -13.67 -1.73
N ILE A 10 -0.15 -12.67 -1.25
CA ILE A 10 0.16 -11.26 -1.40
C ILE A 10 0.22 -10.62 -0.03
N MET A 11 0.94 -9.51 0.04
CA MET A 11 0.90 -8.60 1.17
C MET A 11 -0.28 -7.63 0.96
N VAL A 12 -1.21 -7.64 1.91
CA VAL A 12 -2.29 -6.64 1.99
C VAL A 12 -1.99 -5.82 3.23
N THR A 13 -1.54 -4.59 3.03
CA THR A 13 -1.07 -3.70 4.09
C THR A 13 -1.48 -2.26 3.78
N SER A 14 -1.70 -1.45 4.80
CA SER A 14 -2.07 -0.04 4.69
C SER A 14 -0.90 0.86 5.10
N ILE A 15 0.29 0.65 4.50
CA ILE A 15 1.47 1.48 4.80
C ILE A 15 1.23 2.97 4.55
N ALA A 16 0.31 3.30 3.65
CA ALA A 16 -0.09 4.68 3.39
C ALA A 16 -0.74 5.37 4.60
N ASP A 17 -1.22 4.62 5.60
CA ASP A 17 -1.79 5.16 6.84
C ASP A 17 -0.76 5.29 7.98
N ASP A 18 0.51 4.91 7.75
CA ASP A 18 1.62 5.11 8.69
C ASP A 18 2.06 6.59 8.74
N GLY A 19 3.19 6.91 9.37
CA GLY A 19 3.59 8.28 9.71
C GLY A 19 3.52 9.28 8.54
N GLU A 20 3.79 8.85 7.31
CA GLU A 20 3.73 9.65 6.07
C GLU A 20 2.33 10.22 5.78
N TRP A 21 1.25 9.53 6.18
CA TRP A 21 -0.13 9.99 6.00
C TRP A 21 -0.35 11.39 6.57
N PHE A 22 0.34 11.70 7.67
CA PHE A 22 0.18 12.91 8.44
C PHE A 22 1.09 14.06 7.98
N ASP A 23 1.91 13.89 6.94
CA ASP A 23 2.81 14.93 6.43
C ASP A 23 2.09 16.22 6.01
N ASN A 24 0.81 16.09 5.65
CA ASN A 24 -0.04 17.23 5.25
C ASN A 24 -1.16 17.52 6.25
N TRP A 25 -1.14 16.90 7.45
CA TRP A 25 -2.20 17.06 8.45
C TRP A 25 -1.87 18.21 9.40
N PRO A 26 -2.68 19.29 9.42
CA PRO A 26 -2.47 20.41 10.33
C PRO A 26 -2.48 19.93 11.79
N GLY A 27 -1.43 20.28 12.54
CA GLY A 27 -1.26 19.91 13.94
C GLY A 27 -0.62 18.55 14.19
N ILE A 28 -0.39 17.74 13.16
CA ILE A 28 0.34 16.45 13.26
C ILE A 28 1.61 16.48 12.40
N MET A 29 1.63 17.24 11.30
CA MET A 29 2.78 17.33 10.39
C MET A 29 4.10 17.73 11.05
N ASP A 30 4.05 18.48 12.17
CA ASP A 30 5.23 18.91 12.93
C ASP A 30 5.66 17.91 14.03
N VAL A 31 4.89 16.85 14.25
CA VAL A 31 5.19 15.78 15.23
C VAL A 31 6.24 14.83 14.61
N PRO A 32 7.27 14.38 15.36
CA PRO A 32 8.21 13.36 14.90
C PRO A 32 7.48 12.10 14.40
N GLN A 33 7.97 11.43 13.35
CA GLN A 33 7.23 10.35 12.69
C GLN A 33 6.85 9.20 13.64
N GLU A 34 7.77 8.84 14.53
CA GLU A 34 7.64 7.82 15.56
C GLU A 34 6.62 8.18 16.67
N GLU A 35 6.21 9.45 16.76
CA GLU A 35 5.20 9.92 17.71
C GLU A 35 3.83 10.14 17.04
N ARG A 36 3.72 9.89 15.74
CA ARG A 36 2.46 10.06 14.99
C ARG A 36 1.52 8.88 15.23
N PRO A 37 0.20 9.07 15.07
CA PRO A 37 -0.76 7.97 15.22
C PRO A 37 -0.52 6.85 14.21
N LEU A 38 -1.11 5.67 14.48
CA LEU A 38 -1.14 4.53 13.56
C LEU A 38 0.23 3.96 13.18
N GLU A 39 1.24 4.14 14.04
CA GLU A 39 2.54 3.50 13.84
C GLU A 39 2.39 2.00 13.66
N MET A 40 2.97 1.50 12.58
CA MET A 40 2.95 0.09 12.23
C MET A 40 4.10 -0.68 12.89
N PHE A 41 3.79 -1.90 13.32
CA PHE A 41 4.73 -2.87 13.89
C PHE A 41 4.58 -4.20 13.15
N PHE A 42 5.60 -5.05 13.24
CA PHE A 42 5.47 -6.46 12.94
C PHE A 42 4.45 -7.13 13.86
N GLY A 43 3.96 -8.32 13.49
CA GLY A 43 2.94 -9.04 14.26
C GLY A 43 3.41 -9.53 15.64
N ASP A 44 4.68 -9.38 15.96
CA ASP A 44 5.34 -9.68 17.22
C ASP A 44 5.76 -8.43 18.01
N ASP A 45 5.20 -7.27 17.66
CA ASP A 45 5.45 -5.96 18.27
C ASP A 45 6.86 -5.37 18.01
N GLU A 46 7.66 -5.94 17.11
CA GLU A 46 8.90 -5.30 16.66
C GLU A 46 8.57 -4.06 15.78
N PRO A 47 9.17 -2.88 16.04
CA PRO A 47 8.94 -1.70 15.21
C PRO A 47 9.60 -1.84 13.84
N PHE A 48 8.93 -1.38 12.79
CA PHE A 48 9.59 -1.21 11.50
C PHE A 48 10.63 -0.09 11.57
N THR A 49 11.81 -0.33 11.02
CA THR A 49 12.80 0.72 10.77
C THR A 49 12.32 1.66 9.64
N LEU A 50 12.85 2.88 9.62
CA LEU A 50 12.54 3.83 8.53
C LEU A 50 13.01 3.31 7.16
N GLU A 51 14.11 2.54 7.11
CA GLU A 51 14.60 1.93 5.88
C GLU A 51 13.64 0.88 5.33
N GLU A 52 13.06 0.05 6.21
CA GLU A 52 12.03 -0.93 5.82
C GLU A 52 10.77 -0.21 5.31
N LYS A 53 10.30 0.82 6.02
CA LYS A 53 9.17 1.66 5.60
C LYS A 53 9.41 2.26 4.20
N GLN A 54 10.59 2.84 3.97
CA GLN A 54 10.97 3.42 2.68
C GLN A 54 10.97 2.40 1.55
N ALA A 55 11.36 1.14 1.81
CA ALA A 55 11.38 0.09 0.79
C ALA A 55 9.99 -0.17 0.19
N TRP A 56 8.90 -0.02 0.97
CA TRP A 56 7.54 -0.10 0.44
C TRP A 56 7.22 1.07 -0.49
N THR A 57 7.49 2.30 -0.07
CA THR A 57 7.26 3.51 -0.87
C THR A 57 8.05 3.45 -2.18
N ASP A 58 9.32 3.05 -2.12
CA ASP A 58 10.18 2.86 -3.29
C ASP A 58 9.61 1.81 -4.26
N ALA A 59 9.02 0.73 -3.76
CA ALA A 59 8.40 -0.29 -4.58
C ALA A 59 7.15 0.25 -5.30
N TYR A 60 6.31 1.02 -4.60
CA TYR A 60 5.15 1.67 -5.22
C TYR A 60 5.56 2.70 -6.27
N ASP A 61 6.59 3.50 -6.01
CA ASP A 61 7.08 4.50 -6.96
C ASP A 61 7.72 3.84 -8.19
N ARG A 62 8.50 2.78 -8.00
CA ARG A 62 9.19 2.08 -9.10
C ARG A 62 8.24 1.32 -10.03
N TYR A 63 7.22 0.68 -9.47
CA TYR A 63 6.31 -0.21 -10.21
C TYR A 63 4.91 0.38 -10.44
N GLY A 64 4.65 1.56 -9.90
CA GLY A 64 3.40 2.29 -10.06
C GLY A 64 3.13 2.68 -11.51
N ILE A 65 1.85 2.62 -11.90
CA ILE A 65 1.41 2.96 -13.25
C ILE A 65 0.54 4.22 -13.16
N PRO A 66 1.06 5.40 -13.55
CA PRO A 66 0.29 6.64 -13.48
C PRO A 66 -0.82 6.63 -14.54
N LEU A 67 -2.07 6.77 -14.10
CA LEU A 67 -3.23 6.90 -14.98
C LEU A 67 -3.43 8.37 -15.37
N LYS A 68 -3.16 8.70 -16.65
CA LYS A 68 -3.39 10.03 -17.23
C LYS A 68 -4.83 10.16 -17.70
N TRP A 69 -5.73 10.33 -16.74
CA TRP A 69 -7.18 10.41 -16.95
C TRP A 69 -7.59 11.46 -17.98
N GLN A 70 -8.50 11.06 -18.87
CA GLN A 70 -9.30 11.93 -19.73
C GLN A 70 -10.79 11.72 -19.44
N GLU A 71 -11.61 12.69 -19.85
CA GLU A 71 -13.06 12.55 -19.71
C GLU A 71 -13.56 11.32 -20.47
N GLY A 72 -14.35 10.49 -19.79
CA GLY A 72 -14.88 9.24 -20.33
C GLY A 72 -13.99 8.01 -20.12
N ASP A 73 -12.76 8.17 -19.62
CA ASP A 73 -11.92 7.03 -19.27
C ASP A 73 -12.52 6.23 -18.12
N VAL A 74 -12.37 4.90 -18.19
CA VAL A 74 -12.76 3.97 -17.13
C VAL A 74 -11.58 3.02 -16.88
N ALA A 75 -11.08 3.01 -15.64
CA ALA A 75 -10.13 2.00 -15.19
C ALA A 75 -10.83 0.98 -14.28
N VAL A 76 -10.57 -0.30 -14.52
CA VAL A 76 -11.01 -1.40 -13.66
C VAL A 76 -9.77 -2.06 -13.10
N LEU A 77 -9.64 -2.03 -11.77
CA LEU A 77 -8.49 -2.54 -11.05
C LEU A 77 -8.93 -3.67 -10.12
N ASP A 78 -8.19 -4.76 -10.13
CA ASP A 78 -8.35 -5.82 -9.13
C ASP A 78 -7.68 -5.37 -7.83
N ASN A 79 -8.48 -5.06 -6.82
CA ASN A 79 -7.99 -4.57 -5.52
C ASN A 79 -7.13 -5.60 -4.77
N MET A 80 -7.18 -6.88 -5.19
CA MET A 80 -6.28 -7.92 -4.69
C MET A 80 -4.94 -7.94 -5.42
N LYS A 81 -4.71 -7.09 -6.42
CA LYS A 81 -3.46 -7.06 -7.21
C LYS A 81 -2.79 -5.70 -7.20
N TYR A 82 -3.56 -4.65 -6.97
CA TYR A 82 -3.10 -3.27 -7.04
C TYR A 82 -3.49 -2.53 -5.78
N ALA A 83 -2.51 -1.90 -5.14
CA ALA A 83 -2.76 -0.72 -4.32
C ALA A 83 -3.00 0.48 -5.25
N HIS A 84 -3.69 1.51 -4.75
CA HIS A 84 -3.90 2.74 -5.48
C HIS A 84 -3.64 3.94 -4.58
N GLY A 85 -3.15 5.01 -5.18
CA GLY A 85 -2.90 6.29 -4.54
C GLY A 85 -3.26 7.42 -5.49
N ARG A 86 -3.21 8.65 -4.98
CA ARG A 86 -3.45 9.84 -5.78
C ARG A 86 -2.27 10.80 -5.64
N PRO A 87 -1.56 11.15 -6.73
CA PRO A 87 -0.55 12.19 -6.66
C PRO A 87 -1.20 13.53 -6.28
N GLY A 88 -0.41 14.45 -5.74
CA GLY A 88 -0.83 15.83 -5.60
C GLY A 88 -1.25 16.41 -6.96
N ILE A 89 -2.37 17.14 -6.98
CA ILE A 89 -2.88 17.81 -8.18
C ILE A 89 -2.99 19.30 -7.91
N HIS A 90 -2.77 20.10 -8.95
CA HIS A 90 -3.05 21.53 -8.93
C HIS A 90 -4.31 21.79 -9.76
N ILE A 91 -5.32 22.38 -9.14
CA ILE A 91 -6.59 22.76 -9.78
C ILE A 91 -6.59 24.28 -9.91
N LEU A 92 -6.72 24.79 -11.13
CA LEU A 92 -6.77 26.24 -11.38
C LEU A 92 -8.13 26.83 -10.99
N PRO A 93 -8.24 28.16 -10.79
CA PRO A 93 -9.52 28.81 -10.51
C PRO A 93 -10.58 28.47 -11.57
N GLY A 94 -11.68 27.86 -11.14
CA GLY A 94 -12.80 27.47 -12.01
C GLY A 94 -12.70 26.07 -12.60
N GLU A 95 -11.58 25.36 -12.43
CA GLU A 95 -11.48 23.94 -12.80
C GLU A 95 -12.13 23.05 -11.76
N GLN A 96 -12.65 21.90 -12.22
CA GLN A 96 -13.18 20.84 -11.37
C GLN A 96 -12.63 19.50 -11.84
N ARG A 97 -12.40 18.59 -10.89
CA ARG A 97 -12.03 17.21 -11.15
C ARG A 97 -12.99 16.30 -10.41
N GLU A 98 -13.75 15.52 -11.15
CA GLU A 98 -14.67 14.53 -10.62
C GLU A 98 -14.24 13.13 -11.07
N LEU A 99 -14.31 12.16 -10.16
CA LEU A 99 -14.08 10.75 -10.44
C LEU A 99 -15.22 9.95 -9.79
N GLY A 100 -16.00 9.24 -10.60
CA GLY A 100 -16.94 8.25 -10.10
C GLY A 100 -16.22 6.98 -9.65
N VAL A 101 -16.66 6.38 -8.55
CA VAL A 101 -16.08 5.13 -8.03
C VAL A 101 -17.19 4.13 -7.77
N VAL A 102 -16.97 2.88 -8.20
CA VAL A 102 -17.84 1.74 -7.91
C VAL A 102 -16.98 0.61 -7.39
N LEU A 103 -17.40 0.03 -6.26
CA LEU A 103 -16.78 -1.17 -5.72
C LEU A 103 -17.43 -2.41 -6.35
N GLY A 104 -16.58 -3.35 -6.76
CA GLY A 104 -17.01 -4.63 -7.30
C GLY A 104 -17.51 -5.58 -6.21
N LYS A 105 -17.55 -6.88 -6.55
CA LYS A 105 -17.88 -7.94 -5.61
C LYS A 105 -16.82 -8.01 -4.50
N HIS A 106 -17.26 -8.23 -3.27
CA HIS A 106 -16.39 -8.53 -2.14
C HIS A 106 -15.83 -9.96 -2.25
N TYR A 107 -14.59 -10.13 -1.83
CA TYR A 107 -13.93 -11.43 -1.77
C TYR A 107 -13.90 -11.94 -0.34
N ASP A 108 -14.02 -13.27 -0.20
CA ASP A 108 -13.82 -13.93 1.08
C ASP A 108 -12.32 -13.99 1.41
N LEU A 109 -11.98 -13.78 2.67
CA LEU A 109 -10.60 -13.94 3.15
C LEU A 109 -10.26 -15.43 3.26
N HIS A 110 -9.12 -15.81 2.69
CA HIS A 110 -8.56 -17.15 2.68
C HIS A 110 -7.40 -17.36 3.65
N GLN A 111 -6.92 -16.29 4.31
CA GLN A 111 -5.69 -16.27 5.11
C GLN A 111 -4.45 -16.60 4.27
N HIS A 112 -3.25 -16.49 4.85
CA HIS A 112 -2.03 -16.89 4.15
C HIS A 112 -1.87 -18.42 4.14
N ARG A 113 -1.14 -18.91 3.15
CA ARG A 113 -0.72 -20.32 3.06
C ARG A 113 0.80 -20.42 3.11
N GLU A 114 1.36 -21.18 4.04
CA GLU A 114 2.82 -21.29 4.20
C GLU A 114 3.53 -21.72 2.91
N ASP A 115 2.91 -22.59 2.11
CA ASP A 115 3.46 -23.13 0.86
C ASP A 115 3.34 -22.18 -0.36
N LYS A 116 2.87 -20.95 -0.15
CA LYS A 116 2.49 -20.01 -1.23
C LYS A 116 3.15 -18.63 -1.15
N TRP A 117 4.14 -18.48 -0.27
CA TRP A 117 5.12 -17.39 -0.41
C TRP A 117 6.09 -17.72 -1.56
N THR A 118 6.74 -16.72 -2.16
CA THR A 118 7.58 -16.95 -3.34
C THR A 118 8.84 -17.76 -2.99
N GLU A 119 9.44 -18.49 -3.94
CA GLU A 119 10.58 -19.39 -3.64
C GLU A 119 11.82 -18.68 -3.05
N SER A 120 11.93 -17.36 -3.22
CA SER A 120 12.93 -16.51 -2.54
C SER A 120 12.67 -16.33 -1.03
N ASP A 121 11.42 -16.49 -0.58
CA ASP A 121 10.99 -16.22 0.80
C ASP A 121 11.28 -17.42 1.74
N ASN A 122 11.64 -18.59 1.19
CA ASN A 122 12.09 -19.75 1.94
C ASN A 122 13.57 -19.68 2.38
N MET A 123 14.25 -18.56 2.11
CA MET A 123 15.58 -18.27 2.66
C MET A 123 15.45 -17.40 3.91
N LEU A 124 14.85 -17.93 4.97
CA LEU A 124 15.23 -17.47 6.31
C LEU A 124 16.76 -17.63 6.40
N PRO A 125 17.52 -16.60 6.84
CA PRO A 125 18.93 -16.79 7.09
C PRO A 125 19.03 -17.91 8.12
N LYS A 126 19.60 -19.05 7.73
CA LYS A 126 19.94 -20.10 8.68
C LYS A 126 20.80 -19.43 9.74
N SER A 127 20.34 -19.46 10.99
CA SER A 127 21.13 -19.05 12.14
C SER A 127 22.54 -19.62 11.98
N VAL A 128 23.52 -18.73 11.94
CA VAL A 128 24.93 -19.12 11.99
C VAL A 128 25.16 -19.65 13.40
N GLU A 129 25.26 -20.97 13.54
CA GLU A 129 25.80 -21.63 14.75
C GLU A 129 27.28 -21.28 14.95
#